data_AF-A0A6J8C7L1-F1
#
_entry.id   AF-A0A6J8C7L1-F1
#
_cell.length_a   1.000
_cell.length_b   1.000
_cell.length_c   1.000
_cell.angle_alpha   90.00
_cell.angle_beta   90.00
_cell.angle_gamma   90.00
#
_symmetry.space_group_name_H-M   'P 1'
#
loop_
_entity.id
_entity.type
_entity.pdbx_description
1 polymer ?
#
loop_
_entity_poly.entity_id
_entity_poly.type
_entity_poly.pdbx_seq_one_letter_code
_entity_poly.pdbx_strand_id
1 'polypeptide(L)'
;MDFTNIKCDEHAGQSSCLYCNMCEILVCPTCVAKVHKKHDLIEISDTYNSKVERLKKDKKKMQKSNSKMNVKKDQLNKLVSAENSKYNKEKQNILSHEKTVKEQVEQYFKELKNKLEQNHITVITTVKSDLNALSLFTTQKEDKITEVQDCIDISNASEFFKEVKKMEKFTETQEPQTKPSYSSSPKFVPGNINQSNIGSLQDDGNLSADINISLIINNAYQTELDEIAFDSKTFNNNNNNTFFYSNFFGTETCDIVLGNQYSCHMTSGLKAYE
;
A
#
# COMPACT_ATOMS: atom_id res chain seq x y z
N MET A 1 52.93 33.34 47.73
CA MET A 1 52.16 34.60 47.67
C MET A 1 52.58 35.43 48.87
N ASP A 2 52.74 36.73 48.69
CA ASP A 2 52.97 37.65 49.79
C ASP A 2 51.61 38.12 50.35
N PHE A 3 51.30 37.73 51.59
CA PHE A 3 50.03 38.05 52.26
C PHE A 3 50.10 39.36 53.07
N THR A 4 51.23 40.08 53.03
CA THR A 4 51.48 41.23 53.92
C THR A 4 50.72 42.51 53.54
N ASN A 5 50.11 42.57 52.35
CA ASN A 5 49.46 43.78 51.82
C ASN A 5 47.91 43.73 51.81
N ILE A 6 47.29 42.78 52.53
CA ILE A 6 45.83 42.70 52.65
C ILE A 6 45.40 43.63 53.80
N LYS A 7 44.64 44.68 53.50
CA LYS A 7 44.15 45.64 54.50
C LYS A 7 42.83 45.21 55.10
N CYS A 8 42.56 45.65 56.33
CA CYS A 8 41.28 45.47 57.00
C CYS A 8 40.26 46.51 56.53
N ASP A 9 39.05 46.05 56.20
CA ASP A 9 37.96 46.93 55.76
C ASP A 9 37.41 47.81 56.89
N GLU A 10 37.47 47.34 58.14
CA GLU A 10 36.92 48.06 59.31
C GLU A 10 37.96 48.87 60.08
N HIS A 11 39.24 48.53 59.96
CA HIS A 11 40.31 49.13 60.76
C HIS A 11 41.42 49.66 59.85
N ALA A 12 41.29 50.93 59.48
CA ALA A 12 42.23 51.63 58.60
C ALA A 12 43.68 51.53 59.09
N GLY A 13 44.60 51.21 58.18
CA GLY A 13 46.03 51.09 58.46
C GLY A 13 46.47 49.74 59.04
N GLN A 14 45.55 48.81 59.31
CA GLN A 14 45.90 47.47 59.78
C GLN A 14 45.84 46.43 58.66
N SER A 15 46.81 45.50 58.67
CA SER A 15 46.80 44.34 57.78
C SER A 15 45.98 43.18 58.37
N SER A 16 45.18 42.53 57.53
CA SER A 16 44.44 41.31 57.84
C SER A 16 45.34 40.10 57.63
N CYS A 17 46.03 39.68 58.68
CA CYS A 17 47.02 38.60 58.64
C CYS A 17 46.50 37.24 59.17
N LEU A 18 45.24 37.16 59.62
CA LEU A 18 44.64 35.94 60.17
C LEU A 18 43.36 35.56 59.43
N TYR A 19 43.05 34.27 59.39
CA TYR A 19 41.79 33.74 58.85
C TYR A 19 40.90 33.23 59.98
N CYS A 20 39.64 33.67 60.01
CA CYS A 20 38.65 33.15 60.95
C CYS A 20 37.88 31.98 60.32
N ASN A 21 38.09 30.77 60.83
CA ASN A 21 37.45 29.54 60.31
C ASN A 21 35.92 29.56 60.47
N MET A 22 35.41 30.17 61.53
CA MET A 22 33.97 30.21 61.81
C MET A 22 33.22 31.19 60.91
N CYS A 23 33.84 32.34 60.61
CA CYS A 23 33.22 33.39 59.78
C CYS A 23 33.64 33.30 58.31
N GLU A 24 34.60 32.43 58.02
CA GLU A 24 35.22 32.25 56.72
C GLU A 24 35.84 33.50 56.06
N ILE A 25 36.29 34.48 56.85
CA ILE A 25 36.86 35.76 56.39
C ILE A 25 38.27 36.02 56.92
N LEU A 26 39.00 36.93 56.25
CA LEU A 26 40.27 37.46 56.74
C LEU A 26 40.02 38.56 57.77
N VAL A 27 40.78 38.54 58.85
CA VAL A 27 40.60 39.46 59.99
C VAL A 27 41.93 40.05 60.43
N CYS A 28 41.91 41.29 60.92
CA CYS A 28 43.06 41.93 61.55
C CYS A 28 43.08 41.69 63.07
N PRO A 29 44.20 42.01 63.76
CA PRO A 29 44.29 41.84 65.22
C PRO A 29 43.20 42.59 66.01
N THR A 30 42.72 43.74 65.51
CA THR A 30 41.64 44.49 66.18
C THR A 30 40.28 43.81 66.02
N CYS A 31 39.96 43.27 64.84
CA CYS A 31 38.76 42.45 64.62
C CYS A 31 38.77 41.21 65.53
N VAL A 32 39.95 40.58 65.69
CA VAL A 32 40.14 39.46 66.62
C VAL A 32 39.82 39.86 68.06
N ALA A 33 40.36 40.98 68.54
CA ALA A 33 40.18 41.41 69.92
C ALA A 33 38.72 41.81 70.26
N LYS A 34 38.00 42.41 69.30
CA LYS A 34 36.66 42.96 69.52
C LYS A 34 35.53 41.99 69.17
N VAL A 35 35.63 41.32 68.00
CA VAL A 35 34.51 40.61 67.38
C VAL A 35 34.76 39.10 67.33
N HIS A 36 35.99 38.67 67.04
CA HIS A 36 36.32 37.25 66.83
C HIS A 36 37.10 36.60 67.98
N LYS A 37 37.00 37.15 69.20
CA LYS A 37 37.85 36.79 70.36
C LYS A 37 37.81 35.32 70.76
N LYS A 38 36.70 34.65 70.46
CA LYS A 38 36.48 33.22 70.78
C LYS A 38 36.39 32.34 69.53
N HIS A 39 36.65 32.89 68.34
CA HIS A 39 36.60 32.11 67.11
C HIS A 39 37.93 31.41 66.88
N ASP A 40 37.86 30.30 66.16
CA ASP A 40 39.05 29.61 65.69
C ASP A 40 39.76 30.44 64.60
N LEU A 41 41.04 30.75 64.85
CA LEU A 41 41.87 31.60 64.01
C LEU A 41 43.10 30.82 63.58
N ILE A 42 43.36 30.81 62.28
CA ILE A 42 44.51 30.12 61.69
C ILE A 42 45.28 31.05 60.76
N GLU A 43 46.53 30.69 60.48
CA GLU A 43 47.35 31.44 59.53
C GLU A 43 46.77 31.36 58.11
N ILE A 44 46.88 32.48 57.39
CA ILE A 44 46.36 32.60 56.02
C ILE A 44 47.09 31.62 55.09
N SER A 45 48.39 31.46 55.25
CA SER A 45 49.25 30.52 54.49
C SER A 45 48.70 29.10 54.50
N ASP A 46 48.32 28.59 55.67
CA ASP A 46 47.83 27.23 55.88
C ASP A 46 46.44 27.02 55.25
N THR A 47 45.57 28.03 55.39
CA THR A 47 44.22 28.00 54.80
C THR A 47 44.24 28.18 53.29
N TYR A 48 45.08 29.07 52.80
CA TYR A 48 45.15 29.43 51.39
C TYR A 48 45.53 28.23 50.54
N ASN A 49 46.60 27.53 50.93
CA ASN A 49 47.07 26.36 50.18
C ASN A 49 46.02 25.24 50.17
N SER A 50 45.38 24.97 51.31
CA SER A 50 44.34 23.93 51.40
C SER A 50 43.10 24.27 50.55
N LYS A 51 42.65 25.53 50.56
CA LYS A 51 41.54 25.99 49.70
C LYS A 51 41.89 25.95 48.22
N VAL A 52 43.10 26.35 47.84
CA VAL A 52 43.58 26.28 46.45
C VAL A 52 43.61 24.82 45.96
N GLU A 53 44.15 23.90 46.75
CA GLU A 53 44.18 22.48 46.38
C GLU A 53 42.77 21.86 46.29
N ARG A 54 41.85 22.25 47.19
CA ARG A 54 40.43 21.87 47.09
C ARG A 54 39.82 22.34 45.77
N LEU A 55 39.99 23.63 45.43
CA LEU A 55 39.47 24.20 44.18
C LEU A 55 40.10 23.54 42.93
N LYS A 56 41.39 23.22 42.95
CA LYS A 56 42.03 22.45 41.86
C LYS A 56 41.41 21.07 41.71
N LYS A 57 41.14 20.37 42.82
CA LYS A 57 40.49 19.05 42.82
C LYS A 57 39.06 19.13 42.30
N ASP A 58 38.30 20.13 42.72
CA ASP A 58 36.92 20.33 42.28
C ASP A 58 36.86 20.73 40.81
N LYS A 59 37.76 21.59 40.33
CA LYS A 59 37.91 21.89 38.89
C LYS A 59 38.15 20.62 38.08
N LYS A 60 39.08 19.76 38.50
CA LYS A 60 39.35 18.47 37.81
C LYS A 60 38.11 17.56 37.80
N LYS A 61 37.37 17.48 38.91
CA LYS A 61 36.12 16.70 38.98
C LYS A 61 35.05 17.26 38.04
N MET A 62 34.86 18.58 38.02
CA MET A 62 33.91 19.25 37.13
C MET A 62 34.27 19.04 35.67
N GLN A 63 35.55 19.16 35.30
CA GLN A 63 36.04 18.88 33.94
C GLN A 63 35.75 17.43 33.52
N LYS A 64 35.99 16.46 34.41
CA LYS A 64 35.68 15.03 34.15
C LYS A 64 34.18 14.76 34.06
N SER A 65 33.36 15.48 34.84
CA SER A 65 31.90 15.39 34.73
C SER A 65 31.41 15.96 33.40
N ASN A 66 31.93 17.12 33.00
CA ASN A 66 31.56 17.80 31.77
C ASN A 66 31.92 16.97 30.53
N SER A 67 33.09 16.32 30.52
CA SER A 67 33.47 15.43 29.41
C SER A 67 32.52 14.23 29.28
N LYS A 68 32.10 13.64 30.40
CA LYS A 68 31.07 12.57 30.40
C LYS A 68 29.73 13.06 29.86
N MET A 69 29.33 14.29 30.21
CA MET A 69 28.07 14.87 29.72
C MET A 69 28.13 15.18 28.22
N ASN A 70 29.27 15.64 27.70
CA ASN A 70 29.46 15.82 26.26
C ASN A 70 29.33 14.50 25.50
N VAL A 71 29.92 13.41 26.00
CA VAL A 71 29.76 12.08 25.39
C VAL A 71 28.29 11.65 25.35
N LYS A 72 27.54 11.86 26.46
CA LYS A 72 26.11 11.55 26.49
C LYS A 72 25.30 12.41 25.51
N LYS A 73 25.63 13.70 25.40
CA LYS A 73 25.01 14.62 24.44
C LYS A 73 25.24 14.14 23.01
N ASP A 74 26.46 13.73 22.68
CA ASP A 74 26.79 13.21 21.35
C ASP A 74 26.06 11.90 21.04
N GLN A 75 25.92 11.02 22.04
CA GLN A 75 25.11 9.79 21.92
C GLN A 75 23.64 10.10 21.65
N LEU A 76 23.04 11.04 22.39
CA LEU A 76 21.65 11.46 22.18
C LEU A 76 21.45 12.11 20.81
N ASN A 77 22.38 12.96 20.37
CA ASN A 77 22.33 13.55 19.03
C ASN A 77 22.38 12.47 17.93
N LYS A 78 23.24 11.46 18.09
CA LYS A 78 23.28 10.32 17.15
C LYS A 78 21.96 9.55 17.12
N LEU A 79 21.32 9.33 18.28
CA LEU A 79 20.01 8.69 18.34
C LEU A 79 18.93 9.52 17.63
N VAL A 80 18.89 10.84 17.84
CA VAL A 80 17.97 11.74 17.14
C VAL A 80 18.18 11.68 15.62
N SER A 81 19.44 11.71 15.16
CA SER A 81 19.75 11.58 13.74
C SER A 81 19.33 10.23 13.16
N ALA A 82 19.57 9.13 13.88
CA ALA A 82 19.16 7.80 13.47
C ALA A 82 17.64 7.67 13.37
N GLU A 83 16.91 8.21 14.35
CA GLU A 83 15.45 8.17 14.37
C GLU A 83 14.83 9.00 13.24
N ASN A 84 15.37 10.20 12.99
CA ASN A 84 14.97 11.02 11.83
C ASN A 84 15.24 10.30 10.51
N SER A 85 16.34 9.56 10.39
CA SER A 85 16.63 8.78 9.20
C SER A 85 15.62 7.65 8.99
N LYS A 86 15.21 6.95 10.06
CA LYS A 86 14.17 5.92 9.99
C LYS A 86 12.83 6.50 9.58
N TYR A 87 12.40 7.58 10.25
CA TYR A 87 11.16 8.29 9.91
C TYR A 87 11.13 8.72 8.44
N ASN A 88 12.22 9.34 7.96
CA ASN A 88 12.29 9.79 6.56
C ASN A 88 12.24 8.61 5.59
N LYS A 89 12.89 7.48 5.91
CA LYS A 89 12.81 6.27 5.10
C LYS A 89 11.38 5.75 5.02
N GLU A 90 10.69 5.59 6.14
CA GLU A 90 9.30 5.08 6.13
C GLU A 90 8.34 6.05 5.45
N LYS A 91 8.54 7.35 5.62
CA LYS A 91 7.80 8.37 4.86
C LYS A 91 7.96 8.19 3.35
N GLN A 92 9.19 7.92 2.87
CA GLN A 92 9.43 7.67 1.45
C GLN A 92 8.82 6.35 0.98
N ASN A 93 8.84 5.30 1.81
CA ASN A 93 8.17 4.03 1.50
C ASN A 93 6.67 4.25 1.29
N ILE A 94 6.01 4.98 2.20
CA ILE A 94 4.58 5.33 2.09
C ILE A 94 4.30 6.09 0.80
N LEU A 95 5.09 7.12 0.48
CA LEU A 95 4.90 7.93 -0.75
C LEU A 95 5.11 7.10 -2.02
N SER A 96 6.11 6.22 -2.03
CA SER A 96 6.34 5.31 -3.17
C SER A 96 5.17 4.34 -3.32
N HIS A 97 4.68 3.79 -2.22
CA HIS A 97 3.56 2.86 -2.22
C HIS A 97 2.26 3.52 -2.68
N GLU A 98 1.97 4.73 -2.20
CA GLU A 98 0.84 5.55 -2.63
C GLU A 98 0.83 5.72 -4.16
N LYS A 99 1.99 6.02 -4.74
CA LYS A 99 2.14 6.17 -6.19
C LYS A 99 1.83 4.86 -6.92
N THR A 100 2.39 3.74 -6.48
CA THR A 100 2.15 2.43 -7.09
C THR A 100 0.67 2.02 -7.03
N VAL A 101 0.02 2.20 -5.89
CA VAL A 101 -1.41 1.87 -5.72
C VAL A 101 -2.27 2.73 -6.65
N LYS A 102 -1.99 4.04 -6.76
CA LYS A 102 -2.68 4.93 -7.71
C LYS A 102 -2.55 4.45 -9.15
N GLU A 103 -1.34 4.14 -9.59
CA GLU A 103 -1.07 3.66 -10.96
C GLU A 103 -1.80 2.34 -11.25
N GLN A 104 -1.83 1.41 -10.30
CA GLN A 104 -2.52 0.13 -10.44
C GLN A 104 -4.05 0.31 -10.52
N VAL A 105 -4.62 1.16 -9.68
CA VAL A 105 -6.06 1.47 -9.70
C VAL A 105 -6.44 2.15 -11.02
N GLU A 106 -5.65 3.11 -11.48
CA GLU A 106 -5.87 3.78 -12.76
C GLU A 106 -5.80 2.82 -13.95
N GLN A 107 -4.79 1.93 -13.96
CA GLN A 107 -4.68 0.89 -14.99
C GLN A 107 -5.89 -0.04 -14.99
N TYR A 108 -6.34 -0.48 -13.82
CA TYR A 108 -7.50 -1.35 -13.71
C TYR A 108 -8.78 -0.69 -14.23
N PHE A 109 -9.03 0.58 -13.88
CA PHE A 109 -10.17 1.32 -14.42
C PHE A 109 -10.07 1.53 -15.93
N LYS A 110 -8.86 1.71 -16.47
CA LYS A 110 -8.64 1.79 -17.92
C LYS A 110 -9.01 0.46 -18.60
N GLU A 111 -8.62 -0.67 -18.03
CA GLU A 111 -8.97 -1.99 -18.55
C GLU A 111 -10.48 -2.25 -18.51
N LEU A 112 -11.16 -1.88 -17.41
CA LEU A 112 -12.63 -1.99 -17.31
C LEU A 112 -13.34 -1.14 -18.36
N LYS A 113 -12.90 0.10 -18.59
CA LYS A 113 -13.45 0.98 -19.63
C LYS A 113 -13.25 0.37 -21.01
N ASN A 114 -12.05 -0.11 -21.32
CA ASN A 114 -11.76 -0.75 -22.60
C ASN A 114 -12.64 -2.00 -22.82
N LYS A 115 -12.83 -2.84 -21.80
CA LYS A 115 -13.72 -4.01 -21.89
C LYS A 115 -15.17 -3.60 -22.16
N LEU A 116 -15.65 -2.56 -21.48
CA LEU A 116 -17.00 -2.02 -21.70
C LEU A 116 -17.17 -1.50 -23.13
N GLU A 117 -16.19 -0.74 -23.63
CA GLU A 117 -16.19 -0.20 -24.99
C GLU A 117 -16.16 -1.31 -26.05
N GLN A 118 -15.29 -2.32 -25.90
CA GLN A 118 -15.23 -3.46 -26.83
C GLN A 118 -16.53 -4.26 -26.86
N ASN A 119 -17.12 -4.49 -25.69
CA ASN A 119 -18.44 -5.13 -25.60
C ASN A 119 -19.49 -4.28 -26.33
N HIS A 120 -19.55 -2.97 -26.08
CA HIS A 120 -20.48 -2.07 -26.75
C HIS A 120 -20.30 -2.09 -28.29
N ILE A 121 -19.06 -2.03 -28.78
CA ILE A 121 -18.76 -2.09 -30.22
C ILE A 121 -19.24 -3.41 -30.83
N THR A 122 -18.94 -4.53 -30.18
CA THR A 122 -19.32 -5.88 -30.65
C THR A 122 -20.84 -5.99 -30.75
N VAL A 123 -21.52 -5.63 -29.67
CA VAL A 123 -22.98 -5.58 -29.50
C VAL A 123 -23.64 -4.74 -30.61
N ILE A 124 -23.18 -3.51 -30.84
CA ILE A 124 -23.69 -2.65 -31.91
C ILE A 124 -23.40 -3.20 -33.31
N THR A 125 -22.22 -3.80 -33.52
CA THR A 125 -21.83 -4.33 -34.84
C THR A 125 -22.69 -5.53 -35.22
N THR A 126 -22.98 -6.42 -34.28
CA THR A 126 -23.90 -7.55 -34.49
C THR A 126 -25.29 -7.06 -34.84
N VAL A 127 -25.86 -6.10 -34.08
CA VAL A 127 -27.20 -5.55 -34.40
C VAL A 127 -27.25 -4.90 -35.76
N LYS A 128 -26.23 -4.13 -36.14
CA LYS A 128 -26.17 -3.52 -37.47
C LYS A 128 -26.12 -4.57 -38.57
N SER A 129 -25.37 -5.66 -38.36
CA SER A 129 -25.33 -6.78 -39.30
C SER A 129 -26.70 -7.43 -39.47
N ASP A 130 -27.38 -7.73 -38.36
CA ASP A 130 -28.71 -8.34 -38.37
C ASP A 130 -29.75 -7.40 -39.03
N LEU A 131 -29.68 -6.10 -38.73
CA LEU A 131 -30.54 -5.09 -39.34
C LEU A 131 -30.32 -5.01 -40.85
N ASN A 132 -29.08 -5.04 -41.32
CA ASN A 132 -28.77 -5.03 -42.75
C ASN A 132 -29.29 -6.30 -43.45
N ALA A 133 -29.16 -7.47 -42.82
CA ALA A 133 -29.68 -8.72 -43.36
C ALA A 133 -31.21 -8.70 -43.48
N LEU A 134 -31.90 -8.20 -42.45
CA LEU A 134 -33.36 -8.02 -42.46
C LEU A 134 -33.80 -6.99 -43.50
N SER A 135 -33.09 -5.87 -43.63
CA SER A 135 -33.35 -4.85 -44.63
C SER A 135 -33.27 -5.43 -46.05
N LEU A 136 -32.18 -6.15 -46.37
CA LEU A 136 -32.01 -6.79 -47.68
C LEU A 136 -33.12 -7.81 -47.97
N PHE A 137 -33.46 -8.65 -46.98
CA PHE A 137 -34.54 -9.63 -47.13
C PHE A 137 -35.91 -8.97 -47.33
N THR A 138 -36.15 -7.84 -46.67
CA THR A 138 -37.39 -7.06 -46.81
C THR A 138 -37.50 -6.49 -48.22
N THR A 139 -36.44 -5.85 -48.73
CA THR A 139 -36.41 -5.35 -50.12
C THR A 139 -36.65 -6.47 -51.13
N GLN A 140 -36.03 -7.65 -50.94
CA GLN A 140 -36.28 -8.80 -51.82
C GLN A 140 -37.75 -9.26 -51.81
N LYS A 141 -38.41 -9.22 -50.65
CA LYS A 141 -39.85 -9.52 -50.56
C LYS A 141 -40.69 -8.45 -51.23
N GLU A 142 -40.37 -7.17 -51.05
CA GLU A 142 -41.05 -6.03 -51.69
C GLU A 142 -40.93 -6.08 -53.23
N ASP A 143 -39.75 -6.40 -53.76
CA ASP A 143 -39.53 -6.57 -55.20
C ASP A 143 -40.41 -7.69 -55.77
N LYS A 144 -40.46 -8.84 -55.09
CA LYS A 144 -41.34 -9.97 -55.48
C LYS A 144 -42.83 -9.62 -55.38
N ILE A 145 -43.24 -8.88 -54.35
CA ILE A 145 -44.62 -8.40 -54.22
C ILE A 145 -44.97 -7.50 -55.40
N THR A 146 -44.05 -6.59 -55.78
CA THR A 146 -44.24 -5.68 -56.92
C THR A 146 -44.35 -6.46 -58.23
N GLU A 147 -43.47 -7.44 -58.47
CA GLU A 147 -43.53 -8.30 -59.66
C GLU A 147 -44.87 -9.05 -59.78
N VAL A 148 -45.37 -9.59 -58.65
CA VAL A 148 -46.68 -10.24 -58.60
C VAL A 148 -47.81 -9.24 -58.87
N GLN A 149 -47.75 -8.05 -58.27
CA GLN A 149 -48.75 -7.00 -58.45
C GLN A 149 -48.81 -6.52 -59.91
N ASP A 150 -47.66 -6.26 -60.53
CA ASP A 150 -47.55 -5.84 -61.94
C ASP A 150 -48.21 -6.86 -62.87
N CYS A 151 -48.09 -8.16 -62.56
CA CYS A 151 -48.75 -9.19 -63.35
C CYS A 151 -50.24 -9.31 -63.08
N ILE A 152 -50.69 -9.08 -61.84
CA ILE A 152 -52.14 -9.01 -61.52
C ILE A 152 -52.81 -7.86 -62.29
N ASP A 153 -52.11 -6.74 -62.47
CA ASP A 153 -52.64 -5.55 -63.13
C ASP A 153 -52.72 -5.68 -64.68
N ILE A 154 -52.22 -6.77 -65.26
CA ILE A 154 -52.34 -7.05 -66.70
C ILE A 154 -53.81 -7.28 -67.06
N SER A 155 -54.40 -6.32 -67.76
CA SER A 155 -55.81 -6.38 -68.17
C SER A 155 -56.11 -7.36 -69.31
N ASN A 156 -55.08 -7.80 -70.06
CA ASN A 156 -55.23 -8.75 -71.17
C ASN A 156 -55.01 -10.19 -70.70
N ALA A 157 -56.06 -11.03 -70.78
CA ALA A 157 -56.01 -12.42 -70.30
C ALA A 157 -54.93 -13.28 -70.98
N SER A 158 -54.69 -13.10 -72.28
CA SER A 158 -53.68 -13.89 -73.02
C SER A 158 -52.26 -13.56 -72.55
N GLU A 159 -51.99 -12.27 -72.31
CA GLU A 159 -50.71 -11.78 -71.80
C GLU A 159 -50.51 -12.17 -70.32
N PHE A 160 -51.55 -12.07 -69.50
CA PHE A 160 -51.56 -12.54 -68.11
C PHE A 160 -51.14 -14.00 -67.99
N PHE A 161 -51.79 -14.92 -68.72
CA PHE A 161 -51.44 -16.35 -68.64
C PHE A 161 -50.02 -16.65 -69.15
N LYS A 162 -49.49 -15.81 -70.06
CA LYS A 162 -48.12 -15.95 -70.54
C LYS A 162 -47.10 -15.54 -69.47
N GLU A 163 -47.33 -14.43 -68.78
CA GLU A 163 -46.42 -13.95 -67.72
C GLU A 163 -46.51 -14.82 -66.45
N VAL A 164 -47.70 -15.23 -66.03
CA VAL A 164 -47.89 -16.16 -64.90
C VAL A 164 -47.18 -17.50 -65.14
N LYS A 165 -47.12 -17.98 -66.38
CA LYS A 165 -46.38 -19.21 -66.72
C LYS A 165 -44.87 -19.08 -66.57
N LYS A 166 -44.33 -17.85 -66.64
CA LYS A 166 -42.90 -17.57 -66.45
C LYS A 166 -42.55 -17.38 -64.97
N MET A 167 -43.51 -17.03 -64.13
CA MET A 167 -43.29 -16.94 -62.70
C MET A 167 -42.99 -18.33 -62.13
N GLU A 168 -41.91 -18.42 -61.37
CA GLU A 168 -41.68 -19.58 -60.53
C GLU A 168 -42.76 -19.64 -59.44
N LYS A 169 -43.17 -20.86 -59.05
CA LYS A 169 -44.09 -21.01 -57.90
C LYS A 169 -43.42 -20.37 -56.69
N PHE A 170 -44.14 -19.46 -56.04
CA PHE A 170 -43.66 -18.85 -54.80
C PHE A 170 -43.46 -19.94 -53.74
N THR A 171 -42.21 -20.33 -53.52
CA THR A 171 -41.81 -21.11 -52.35
C THR A 171 -41.48 -20.13 -51.25
N GLU A 172 -42.17 -20.24 -50.11
CA GLU A 172 -41.93 -19.43 -48.94
C GLU A 172 -40.46 -19.57 -48.51
N THR A 173 -39.66 -18.55 -48.77
CA THR A 173 -38.25 -18.52 -48.36
C THR A 173 -38.21 -18.48 -46.83
N GLN A 174 -37.44 -19.37 -46.20
CA GLN A 174 -37.23 -19.31 -44.75
C GLN A 174 -36.68 -17.93 -44.37
N GLU A 175 -37.33 -17.28 -43.42
CA GLU A 175 -36.82 -16.03 -42.84
C GLU A 175 -35.39 -16.22 -42.33
N PRO A 176 -34.54 -15.18 -42.45
CA PRO A 176 -33.26 -15.19 -41.77
C PRO A 176 -33.50 -15.53 -40.30
N GLN A 177 -32.84 -16.56 -39.77
CA GLN A 177 -32.92 -16.88 -38.34
C GLN A 177 -32.13 -15.85 -37.53
N THR A 178 -32.56 -14.59 -37.54
CA THR A 178 -32.06 -13.56 -36.65
C THR A 178 -32.80 -13.69 -35.33
N LYS A 179 -32.42 -14.65 -34.49
CA LYS A 179 -32.74 -14.53 -33.07
C LYS A 179 -32.00 -13.30 -32.57
N PRO A 180 -32.67 -12.28 -32.01
CA PRO A 180 -31.96 -11.18 -31.37
C PRO A 180 -31.19 -11.78 -30.19
N SER A 181 -29.90 -12.05 -30.41
CA SER A 181 -29.04 -12.64 -29.41
C SER A 181 -28.56 -11.53 -28.46
N TYR A 182 -29.50 -10.84 -27.83
CA TYR A 182 -29.18 -9.85 -26.81
C TYR A 182 -29.47 -10.43 -25.43
N SER A 183 -28.49 -11.12 -24.88
CA SER A 183 -28.34 -11.19 -23.43
C SER A 183 -28.02 -9.77 -22.94
N SER A 184 -28.71 -9.30 -21.91
CA SER A 184 -28.60 -7.96 -21.33
C SER A 184 -27.18 -7.39 -21.30
N SER A 185 -27.03 -6.10 -21.63
CA SER A 185 -25.74 -5.40 -21.56
C SER A 185 -25.07 -5.58 -20.19
N PRO A 186 -23.73 -5.71 -20.16
CA PRO A 186 -22.99 -5.81 -18.91
C PRO A 186 -23.23 -4.57 -18.04
N LYS A 187 -23.49 -4.80 -16.75
CA LYS A 187 -23.69 -3.74 -15.76
C LYS A 187 -22.41 -3.58 -14.94
N PHE A 188 -21.97 -2.35 -14.75
CA PHE A 188 -20.89 -2.06 -13.80
C PHE A 188 -21.45 -2.09 -12.37
N VAL A 189 -20.85 -2.93 -11.52
CA VAL A 189 -21.14 -2.98 -10.09
C VAL A 189 -19.90 -2.50 -9.33
N PRO A 190 -19.98 -1.36 -8.62
CA PRO A 190 -18.85 -0.87 -7.82
C PRO A 190 -18.50 -1.84 -6.69
N GLY A 191 -17.21 -2.13 -6.52
CA GLY A 191 -16.68 -2.87 -5.36
C GLY A 191 -16.22 -1.97 -4.22
N ASN A 192 -16.02 -2.54 -3.03
CA ASN A 192 -15.47 -1.84 -1.86
C ASN A 192 -13.94 -1.95 -1.78
N ILE A 193 -13.27 -0.90 -1.28
CA ILE A 193 -11.83 -0.90 -1.01
C ILE A 193 -11.60 -1.24 0.46
N ASN A 194 -10.75 -2.24 0.73
CA ASN A 194 -10.36 -2.61 2.09
C ASN A 194 -9.05 -1.89 2.50
N GLN A 195 -9.05 -1.24 3.66
CA GLN A 195 -7.90 -0.50 4.21
C GLN A 195 -6.67 -1.39 4.42
N SER A 196 -6.86 -2.68 4.74
CA SER A 196 -5.75 -3.63 4.92
C SER A 196 -4.88 -3.79 3.66
N ASN A 197 -5.44 -3.48 2.48
CA ASN A 197 -4.77 -3.65 1.19
C ASN A 197 -3.99 -2.40 0.76
N ILE A 198 -4.09 -1.30 1.52
CA ILE A 198 -3.38 -0.04 1.27
C ILE A 198 -2.08 0.01 2.09
N GLY A 199 -2.01 -0.73 3.20
CA GLY A 199 -0.88 -0.78 4.11
C GLY A 199 -1.27 -0.44 5.54
N SER A 200 -0.40 -0.79 6.48
CA SER A 200 -0.56 -0.49 7.90
C SER A 200 0.79 -0.13 8.51
N LEU A 201 0.77 0.73 9.54
CA LEU A 201 1.92 0.93 10.39
C LEU A 201 1.94 -0.21 11.41
N GLN A 202 3.03 -0.97 11.44
CA GLN A 202 3.29 -1.96 12.48
C GLN A 202 4.26 -1.34 13.50
N ASP A 203 3.98 -1.52 14.79
CA ASP A 203 4.75 -0.90 15.89
C ASP A 203 6.14 -1.53 16.08
N ASP A 204 6.51 -2.51 15.25
CA ASP A 204 7.74 -3.29 15.33
C ASP A 204 8.54 -3.28 14.01
N GLY A 205 8.83 -2.09 13.50
CA GLY A 205 10.07 -1.77 12.75
C GLY A 205 10.36 -2.51 11.44
N ASN A 206 9.51 -3.41 10.96
CA ASN A 206 9.67 -4.14 9.70
C ASN A 206 8.36 -4.09 8.92
N LEU A 207 8.25 -3.15 7.98
CA LEU A 207 7.22 -3.21 6.94
C LEU A 207 7.59 -4.32 5.94
N SER A 208 6.88 -5.43 6.00
CA SER A 208 6.74 -6.39 4.90
C SER A 208 5.38 -6.15 4.28
N ALA A 209 5.34 -5.44 3.14
CA ALA A 209 4.15 -5.34 2.30
C ALA A 209 4.43 -6.06 0.98
N ASP A 210 4.32 -7.38 1.00
CA ASP A 210 4.11 -8.15 -0.23
C ASP A 210 2.66 -7.96 -0.65
N ILE A 211 2.43 -7.38 -1.82
CA ILE A 211 1.10 -7.31 -2.43
C ILE A 211 1.06 -8.18 -3.68
N ASN A 212 0.15 -9.14 -3.66
CA ASN A 212 -0.36 -9.83 -4.83
C ASN A 212 -1.81 -9.39 -5.09
N ILE A 213 -1.99 -8.24 -5.77
CA ILE A 213 -3.33 -7.69 -6.12
C ILE A 213 -4.12 -8.64 -7.03
N SER A 214 -3.48 -9.62 -7.67
CA SER A 214 -4.14 -10.65 -8.47
C SER A 214 -5.15 -11.48 -7.68
N LEU A 215 -5.03 -11.57 -6.34
CA LEU A 215 -5.96 -12.30 -5.47
C LEU A 215 -7.20 -11.49 -5.02
N ILE A 216 -7.16 -10.16 -5.12
CA ILE A 216 -8.21 -9.27 -4.56
C ILE A 216 -9.47 -9.25 -5.43
N ILE A 217 -9.41 -9.65 -6.70
CA ILE A 217 -10.55 -9.59 -7.62
C ILE A 217 -11.02 -10.99 -8.05
N ASN A 218 -10.15 -12.01 -8.08
CA ASN A 218 -10.53 -13.36 -8.51
C ASN A 218 -11.58 -14.04 -7.59
N ASN A 219 -11.60 -13.72 -6.29
CA ASN A 219 -12.62 -14.26 -5.38
C ASN A 219 -14.00 -13.62 -5.52
N ALA A 220 -14.12 -12.44 -6.15
CA ALA A 220 -15.43 -11.85 -6.43
C ALA A 220 -16.06 -12.44 -7.71
N TYR A 221 -15.24 -12.89 -8.66
CA TYR A 221 -15.71 -13.44 -9.94
C TYR A 221 -15.94 -14.96 -9.94
N GLN A 222 -15.26 -15.74 -9.09
CA GLN A 222 -15.47 -17.20 -9.10
C GLN A 222 -16.83 -17.64 -8.52
N THR A 223 -17.38 -16.91 -7.56
CA THR A 223 -18.71 -17.21 -7.00
C THR A 223 -19.85 -17.01 -7.99
N GLU A 224 -19.70 -16.16 -9.01
CA GLU A 224 -20.75 -15.91 -10.01
C GLU A 224 -20.60 -16.79 -11.29
N LEU A 225 -19.40 -17.33 -11.58
CA LEU A 225 -19.23 -18.24 -12.71
C LEU A 225 -19.70 -19.67 -12.40
N ASP A 226 -19.65 -20.11 -11.14
CA ASP A 226 -20.18 -21.41 -10.73
C ASP A 226 -21.73 -21.43 -10.72
N GLU A 227 -22.39 -20.28 -10.50
CA GLU A 227 -23.86 -20.17 -10.59
C GLU A 227 -24.35 -20.08 -12.05
N ILE A 228 -23.56 -19.53 -12.96
CA ILE A 228 -23.90 -19.50 -14.40
C ILE A 228 -23.59 -20.83 -15.09
N ALA A 229 -22.63 -21.61 -14.58
CA ALA A 229 -22.30 -22.94 -15.11
C ALA A 229 -23.31 -24.04 -14.71
N PHE A 230 -24.20 -23.80 -13.75
CA PHE A 230 -25.17 -24.80 -13.30
C PHE A 230 -26.37 -24.97 -14.24
N ASP A 231 -26.62 -24.03 -15.16
CA ASP A 231 -27.82 -24.05 -16.03
C ASP A 231 -27.57 -24.45 -17.50
N SER A 232 -26.42 -25.09 -17.81
CA SER A 232 -26.09 -25.47 -19.20
C SER A 232 -25.61 -26.92 -19.41
N LYS A 233 -25.91 -27.86 -18.51
CA LYS A 233 -25.69 -29.30 -18.76
C LYS A 233 -26.85 -29.98 -19.49
N THR A 234 -26.96 -29.70 -20.78
CA THR A 234 -27.38 -30.69 -21.78
C THR A 234 -26.82 -30.30 -23.15
N PHE A 235 -25.59 -30.68 -23.46
CA PHE A 235 -25.27 -31.42 -24.68
C PHE A 235 -23.81 -31.88 -24.70
N ASN A 236 -23.63 -33.04 -25.29
CA ASN A 236 -22.42 -33.85 -25.30
C ASN A 236 -21.49 -33.44 -26.46
N ASN A 237 -20.18 -33.54 -26.22
CA ASN A 237 -19.21 -34.32 -27.00
C ASN A 237 -18.01 -33.59 -27.64
N ASN A 238 -16.83 -34.13 -27.30
CA ASN A 238 -15.54 -34.18 -27.99
C ASN A 238 -14.93 -32.89 -28.58
N ASN A 239 -13.82 -32.44 -27.99
CA ASN A 239 -12.51 -32.51 -28.65
C ASN A 239 -11.36 -32.19 -27.70
N ASN A 240 -10.29 -32.96 -27.84
CA ASN A 240 -9.00 -32.80 -27.19
C ASN A 240 -8.38 -31.44 -27.54
N ASN A 241 -7.92 -30.70 -26.53
CA ASN A 241 -6.78 -29.77 -26.67
C ASN A 241 -6.12 -29.55 -25.32
N THR A 242 -4.95 -30.17 -25.15
CA THR A 242 -3.96 -29.90 -24.11
C THR A 242 -3.32 -28.53 -24.33
N PHE A 243 -3.43 -27.64 -23.35
CA PHE A 243 -2.56 -26.47 -23.21
C PHE A 243 -1.69 -26.63 -21.97
N PHE A 244 -0.37 -26.63 -22.17
CA PHE A 244 0.63 -26.60 -21.10
C PHE A 244 0.76 -25.17 -20.57
N TYR A 245 0.55 -24.98 -19.27
CA TYR A 245 1.11 -23.85 -18.52
C TYR A 245 2.19 -24.40 -17.59
N SER A 246 3.46 -24.09 -17.90
CA SER A 246 4.57 -24.38 -17.00
C SER A 246 4.68 -23.24 -15.97
N ASN A 247 4.29 -23.52 -14.73
CA ASN A 247 4.71 -22.75 -13.57
C ASN A 247 5.70 -23.58 -12.75
N PHE A 248 6.88 -23.00 -12.56
CA PHE A 248 7.94 -23.46 -11.68
C PHE A 248 7.49 -23.30 -10.23
N PHE A 249 7.30 -24.40 -9.50
CA PHE A 249 7.72 -24.66 -8.10
C PHE A 249 7.20 -26.06 -7.68
N GLY A 250 8.12 -26.93 -7.25
CA GLY A 250 7.86 -28.08 -6.36
C GLY A 250 7.08 -29.27 -6.95
N THR A 251 7.80 -30.33 -7.28
CA THR A 251 7.26 -31.64 -7.67
C THR A 251 6.65 -32.39 -6.47
N GLU A 252 5.35 -32.65 -6.51
CA GLU A 252 4.75 -33.86 -5.94
C GLU A 252 3.91 -34.53 -7.03
N THR A 253 4.34 -35.70 -7.47
CA THR A 253 3.60 -36.57 -8.39
C THR A 253 2.55 -37.34 -7.59
N CYS A 254 1.27 -37.06 -7.83
CA CYS A 254 0.18 -37.94 -7.41
C CYS A 254 -0.27 -38.78 -8.59
N ASP A 255 -0.07 -40.09 -8.52
CA ASP A 255 -0.73 -41.05 -9.39
C ASP A 255 -2.22 -41.14 -9.01
N ILE A 256 -3.10 -40.86 -9.96
CA ILE A 256 -4.55 -41.07 -9.82
C ILE A 256 -4.85 -42.54 -10.11
N VAL A 257 -5.15 -43.31 -9.06
CA VAL A 257 -5.85 -44.59 -9.18
C VAL A 257 -7.34 -44.33 -9.03
N LEU A 258 -8.10 -44.67 -10.07
CA LEU A 258 -9.57 -44.64 -10.07
C LEU A 258 -10.11 -45.67 -9.05
N GLY A 259 -10.76 -45.20 -7.99
CA GLY A 259 -11.47 -46.08 -7.06
C GLY A 259 -11.98 -45.35 -5.82
N ASN A 260 -13.30 -45.37 -5.63
CA ASN A 260 -14.01 -44.81 -4.49
C ASN A 260 -13.47 -45.33 -3.14
N GLN A 261 -12.88 -44.45 -2.32
CA GLN A 261 -12.97 -44.40 -0.84
C GLN A 261 -11.92 -43.43 -0.29
N TYR A 262 -12.32 -42.45 0.53
CA TYR A 262 -11.40 -41.66 1.35
C TYR A 262 -11.57 -42.04 2.82
N SER A 263 -10.53 -42.64 3.41
CA SER A 263 -10.29 -42.68 4.85
C SER A 263 -9.28 -41.60 5.21
N CYS A 264 -9.58 -40.80 6.23
CA CYS A 264 -8.70 -39.74 6.71
C CYS A 264 -7.68 -40.30 7.71
N HIS A 265 -6.38 -40.10 7.47
CA HIS A 265 -5.34 -40.30 8.47
C HIS A 265 -4.50 -39.03 8.62
N MET A 266 -4.54 -38.44 9.82
CA MET A 266 -3.59 -37.42 10.25
C MET A 266 -2.32 -38.08 10.77
N THR A 267 -1.16 -37.61 10.33
CA THR A 267 0.11 -37.82 11.03
C THR A 267 0.83 -36.49 11.23
N SER A 268 0.93 -36.11 12.49
CA SER A 268 1.79 -35.07 13.06
C SER A 268 3.27 -35.41 12.88
N GLY A 269 4.07 -34.42 12.47
CA GLY A 269 5.53 -34.53 12.39
C GLY A 269 6.22 -33.26 12.92
N LEU A 270 6.59 -33.29 14.20
CA LEU A 270 7.58 -32.41 14.82
C LEU A 270 8.94 -32.54 14.11
N LYS A 271 9.64 -31.42 13.91
CA LYS A 271 11.11 -31.39 13.88
C LYS A 271 11.64 -30.23 14.70
N ALA A 272 12.38 -30.60 15.74
CA ALA A 272 13.30 -29.75 16.49
C ALA A 272 14.54 -29.43 15.65
N TYR A 273 15.18 -28.30 15.93
CA TYR A 273 16.55 -28.04 15.55
C TYR A 273 17.33 -27.61 16.79
N GLU A 274 18.39 -28.37 17.08
CA GLU A 274 19.62 -27.92 17.75
C GLU A 274 20.43 -27.04 16.79
#